data_AF-A0A946RE37-F1
#
_entry.id   AF-A0A946RE37-F1
#
_cell.length_a   1.000
_cell.length_b   1.000
_cell.length_c   1.000
_cell.angle_alpha   90.00
_cell.angle_beta   90.00
_cell.angle_gamma   90.00
#
_symmetry.space_group_name_H-M   'P 1'
#
loop_
_entity.id
_entity.type
_entity.pdbx_description
1 polymer ?
#
loop_
_entity_poly.entity_id
_entity_poly.type
_entity_poly.pdbx_seq_one_letter_code
_entity_poly.pdbx_strand_id
1 'polypeptide(L)'
;MTKIRLILFITSFWFFSCTHHPALFNNIGSPTLKNAINALIIDSGLDVNMSIKVTSLNSGEILYALNSKKRLMPASNNKLYTCAAALVNLGSDTIFETAIYQQGNNLILKGGGDPDFSLEQLDSLAQIISSQIESVDTLFVDESLMDTLHYGEGWMWDEGSWWYAAPISALSLNDNCVEFYFHPGKLGQPVQVSTNPVTNYIQIDNQSITVNDTVDFQKFKIERDWAGHTNKFNISGELMDFSTPDTL
;
A
#
# COMPACT_ATOMS: atom_id res chain seq x y z
N MET A 1 81.36 -37.03 -3.20
CA MET A 1 80.50 -37.55 -4.29
C MET A 1 79.43 -38.39 -3.59
N THR A 2 78.12 -38.15 -3.65
CA THR A 2 77.28 -37.82 -4.80
C THR A 2 75.90 -37.33 -4.32
N LYS A 3 75.51 -36.15 -4.82
CA LYS A 3 74.16 -35.63 -5.15
C LYS A 3 73.01 -35.72 -4.12
N ILE A 4 72.83 -34.56 -3.46
CA ILE A 4 71.56 -33.99 -3.00
C ILE A 4 70.58 -33.89 -4.19
N ARG A 5 69.35 -34.39 -4.04
CA ARG A 5 68.20 -34.05 -4.91
C ARG A 5 67.14 -33.38 -4.06
N LEU A 6 67.15 -32.04 -4.13
CA LEU A 6 66.11 -31.16 -3.62
C LEU A 6 64.91 -31.25 -4.58
N ILE A 7 63.83 -31.92 -4.17
CA ILE A 7 62.55 -31.88 -4.88
C ILE A 7 61.73 -30.75 -4.25
N LEU A 8 61.70 -29.61 -4.94
CA LEU A 8 60.75 -28.53 -4.69
C LEU A 8 59.35 -29.02 -5.08
N PHE A 9 58.54 -29.39 -4.09
CA PHE A 9 57.09 -29.51 -4.27
C PHE A 9 56.51 -28.10 -4.29
N ILE A 10 56.26 -27.58 -5.48
CA ILE A 10 55.49 -26.35 -5.67
C ILE A 10 54.05 -26.65 -5.25
N THR A 11 53.65 -26.00 -4.16
CA THR A 11 52.28 -25.91 -3.65
C THR A 11 51.37 -25.31 -4.72
N SER A 12 50.41 -26.08 -5.21
CA SER A 12 49.20 -25.53 -5.83
C SER A 12 48.02 -25.99 -5.00
N PHE A 13 47.83 -25.31 -3.86
CA PHE A 13 46.59 -25.37 -3.10
C PHE A 13 45.56 -24.59 -3.93
N TRP A 14 44.87 -25.28 -4.83
CA TRP A 14 43.63 -24.77 -5.40
C TRP A 14 42.65 -24.66 -4.23
N PHE A 15 42.58 -23.46 -3.63
CA PHE A 15 41.39 -23.04 -2.91
C PHE A 15 40.27 -22.97 -3.95
N PHE A 16 39.65 -24.12 -4.25
CA PHE A 16 38.27 -24.13 -4.68
C PHE A 16 37.49 -23.52 -3.52
N SER A 17 37.34 -22.20 -3.57
CA SER A 17 36.41 -21.50 -2.72
C SER A 17 35.05 -22.17 -2.95
N CYS A 18 34.55 -22.89 -1.93
CA CYS A 18 33.20 -23.43 -1.93
C CYS A 18 32.17 -22.31 -1.74
N THR A 19 32.34 -21.17 -2.41
CA THR A 19 31.22 -20.28 -2.68
C THR A 19 30.35 -21.02 -3.67
N HIS A 20 29.20 -21.52 -3.22
CA HIS A 20 28.15 -22.00 -4.11
C HIS A 20 27.98 -20.96 -5.21
N HIS A 21 28.30 -21.32 -6.46
CA HIS A 21 27.78 -20.54 -7.57
C HIS A 21 26.25 -20.53 -7.38
N PRO A 22 25.55 -19.39 -7.44
CA PRO A 22 24.10 -19.39 -7.44
C PRO A 22 23.63 -20.23 -8.62
N ALA A 23 23.39 -21.51 -8.37
CA ALA A 23 23.01 -22.45 -9.39
C ALA A 23 21.57 -22.10 -9.74
N LEU A 24 21.35 -21.66 -10.98
CA LEU A 24 20.01 -21.45 -11.49
C LEU A 24 19.38 -22.84 -11.66
N PHE A 25 18.75 -23.35 -10.60
CA PHE A 25 18.28 -24.74 -10.48
C PHE A 25 17.28 -25.13 -11.57
N ASN A 26 16.58 -24.17 -12.16
CA ASN A 26 15.71 -24.37 -13.31
C ASN A 26 15.73 -23.12 -14.20
N ASN A 27 16.47 -23.18 -15.32
CA ASN A 27 16.62 -22.09 -16.29
C ASN A 27 16.46 -22.61 -17.74
N ILE A 28 15.24 -22.51 -18.27
CA ILE A 28 14.88 -22.92 -19.64
C ILE A 28 14.48 -21.72 -20.49
N GLY A 29 14.60 -21.80 -21.81
CA GLY A 29 14.15 -20.74 -22.72
C GLY A 29 14.89 -20.74 -24.05
N SER A 30 14.44 -19.86 -24.94
CA SER A 30 15.12 -19.57 -26.21
C SER A 30 16.56 -19.10 -25.94
N PRO A 31 17.58 -19.63 -26.64
CA PRO A 31 18.98 -19.32 -26.36
C PRO A 31 19.27 -17.82 -26.33
N THR A 32 18.75 -17.06 -27.29
CA THR A 32 18.98 -15.61 -27.41
C THR A 32 18.42 -14.85 -26.20
N LEU A 33 17.14 -15.10 -25.87
CA LEU A 33 16.47 -14.42 -24.76
C LEU A 33 17.06 -14.83 -23.40
N LYS A 34 17.36 -16.13 -23.24
CA LYS A 34 17.98 -16.66 -22.04
C LYS A 34 19.33 -16.02 -21.76
N ASN A 35 20.19 -15.90 -22.77
CA ASN A 35 21.49 -15.28 -22.59
C ASN A 35 21.37 -13.80 -22.23
N ALA A 36 20.47 -13.06 -22.88
CA ALA A 36 20.23 -11.65 -22.59
C ALA A 36 19.75 -11.42 -21.15
N ILE A 37 18.72 -12.15 -20.70
CA ILE A 37 18.18 -12.01 -19.34
C ILE A 37 19.20 -12.46 -18.30
N ASN A 38 19.90 -13.57 -18.52
CA ASN A 38 20.92 -14.03 -17.59
C ASN A 38 22.08 -13.04 -17.45
N ALA A 39 22.50 -12.40 -18.54
CA ALA A 39 23.53 -11.37 -18.50
C ALA A 39 23.10 -10.19 -17.63
N LEU A 40 21.84 -9.73 -17.77
CA LEU A 40 21.29 -8.66 -16.92
C LEU A 40 21.23 -9.05 -15.44
N ILE A 41 20.84 -10.30 -15.15
CA ILE A 41 20.81 -10.80 -13.76
C ILE A 41 22.22 -10.79 -13.16
N ILE A 42 23.22 -11.28 -13.89
CA ILE A 42 24.61 -11.30 -13.42
C ILE A 42 25.15 -9.89 -13.24
N ASP A 43 24.95 -9.01 -14.23
CA ASP A 43 25.41 -7.62 -14.21
C ASP A 43 24.78 -6.81 -13.07
N SER A 44 23.53 -7.13 -12.69
CA SER A 44 22.85 -6.47 -11.58
C SER A 44 23.53 -6.64 -10.22
N GLY A 45 24.34 -7.70 -10.05
CA GLY A 45 24.99 -8.03 -8.77
C GLY A 45 24.01 -8.36 -7.63
N LEU A 46 22.72 -8.57 -7.92
CA LEU A 46 21.70 -8.82 -6.91
C LEU A 46 21.84 -10.21 -6.29
N ASP A 47 21.90 -10.26 -4.95
CA ASP A 47 21.80 -11.50 -4.17
C ASP A 47 20.38 -11.65 -3.61
N VAL A 48 19.47 -12.16 -4.45
CA VAL A 48 18.03 -12.23 -4.14
C VAL A 48 17.39 -13.54 -4.62
N ASN A 49 16.26 -13.89 -4.00
CA ASN A 49 15.40 -14.96 -4.49
C ASN A 49 14.57 -14.49 -5.68
N MET A 50 14.90 -14.94 -6.89
CA MET A 50 14.24 -14.52 -8.12
C MET A 50 13.48 -15.67 -8.80
N SER A 51 12.31 -15.34 -9.35
CA SER A 51 11.51 -16.20 -10.22
C SER A 51 11.01 -15.37 -11.41
N ILE A 52 11.20 -15.89 -12.63
CA ILE A 52 10.79 -15.23 -13.88
C ILE A 52 10.12 -16.28 -14.76
N LYS A 53 9.03 -15.93 -15.41
CA LYS A 53 8.41 -16.73 -16.48
C LYS A 53 7.92 -15.80 -17.59
N VAL A 54 8.40 -16.04 -18.80
CA VAL A 54 8.00 -15.34 -20.01
C VAL A 54 7.36 -16.37 -20.95
N THR A 55 6.11 -16.11 -21.33
CA THR A 55 5.32 -17.03 -22.17
C THR A 55 4.80 -16.25 -23.37
N SER A 56 4.89 -16.84 -24.56
CA SER A 56 4.24 -16.32 -25.76
C SER A 56 2.72 -16.47 -25.63
N LEU A 57 1.97 -15.38 -25.74
CA LEU A 57 0.49 -15.43 -25.71
C LEU A 57 -0.08 -16.11 -26.97
N ASN A 58 0.63 -16.05 -28.11
CA ASN A 58 0.17 -16.63 -29.38
C ASN A 58 0.35 -18.15 -29.43
N SER A 59 1.49 -18.65 -28.94
CA SER A 59 1.87 -20.07 -29.06
C SER A 59 1.77 -20.85 -27.73
N GLY A 60 1.65 -20.16 -26.59
CA GLY A 60 1.73 -20.79 -25.26
C GLY A 60 3.14 -21.26 -24.88
N GLU A 61 4.13 -21.04 -25.74
CA GLU A 61 5.51 -21.49 -25.52
C GLU A 61 6.19 -20.68 -24.42
N ILE A 62 6.94 -21.37 -23.55
CA ILE A 62 7.81 -20.73 -22.56
C ILE A 62 9.06 -20.22 -23.26
N LEU A 63 9.17 -18.89 -23.40
CA LEU A 63 10.32 -18.24 -24.01
C LEU A 63 11.49 -18.11 -23.04
N TYR A 64 11.20 -17.99 -21.75
CA TYR A 64 12.18 -17.99 -20.66
C TYR A 64 11.51 -18.40 -19.35
N ALA A 65 12.18 -19.21 -18.53
CA ALA A 65 11.75 -19.48 -17.17
C ALA A 65 12.95 -19.71 -16.24
N LEU A 66 13.01 -18.93 -15.17
CA LEU A 66 13.93 -19.06 -14.06
C LEU A 66 13.13 -19.34 -12.80
N ASN A 67 13.34 -20.50 -12.16
CA ASN A 67 12.67 -20.87 -10.90
C ASN A 67 11.14 -20.68 -10.91
N SER A 68 10.48 -20.77 -12.07
CA SER A 68 9.10 -20.31 -12.30
C SER A 68 8.01 -21.00 -11.46
N LYS A 69 8.34 -22.10 -10.77
CA LYS A 69 7.45 -22.84 -9.85
C LYS A 69 7.69 -22.49 -8.37
N LYS A 70 8.70 -21.67 -8.06
CA LYS A 70 9.00 -21.22 -6.70
C LYS A 70 7.92 -20.24 -6.23
N ARG A 71 7.36 -20.49 -5.05
CA ARG A 71 6.45 -19.55 -4.39
C ARG A 71 7.26 -18.38 -3.83
N LEU A 72 6.80 -17.17 -4.14
CA LEU A 72 7.37 -15.90 -3.65
C LEU A 72 6.20 -15.04 -3.16
N MET A 73 6.51 -14.05 -2.31
CA MET A 73 5.53 -13.05 -1.90
C MET A 73 5.20 -12.16 -3.11
N PRO A 74 3.94 -12.11 -3.57
CA PRO A 74 3.59 -11.42 -4.81
C PRO A 74 3.49 -9.90 -4.63
N ALA A 75 3.43 -9.40 -3.40
CA ALA A 75 3.05 -8.02 -3.09
C ALA A 75 1.76 -7.63 -3.87
N SER A 76 1.69 -6.42 -4.41
CA SER A 76 0.56 -5.96 -5.21
C SER A 76 0.28 -6.77 -6.48
N ASN A 77 1.15 -7.69 -6.93
CA ASN A 77 0.81 -8.61 -8.01
C ASN A 77 -0.34 -9.55 -7.62
N ASN A 78 -0.66 -9.69 -6.34
CA ASN A 78 -1.84 -10.42 -5.88
C ASN A 78 -3.15 -9.85 -6.47
N LYS A 79 -3.17 -8.53 -6.75
CA LYS A 79 -4.33 -7.83 -7.33
C LYS A 79 -4.75 -8.40 -8.70
N LEU A 80 -3.83 -9.01 -9.46
CA LEU A 80 -4.17 -9.69 -10.72
C LEU A 80 -5.16 -10.84 -10.50
N TYR A 81 -4.96 -11.63 -9.44
CA TYR A 81 -5.86 -12.73 -9.09
C TYR A 81 -7.19 -12.22 -8.54
N THR A 82 -7.15 -11.21 -7.66
CA THR A 82 -8.35 -10.59 -7.11
C THR A 82 -9.20 -9.96 -8.21
N CYS A 83 -8.60 -9.23 -9.16
CA CYS A 83 -9.29 -8.63 -10.29
C CYS A 83 -9.95 -9.68 -11.20
N ALA A 84 -9.21 -10.75 -11.55
CA ALA A 84 -9.77 -11.84 -12.34
C ALA A 84 -10.94 -12.53 -11.61
N ALA A 85 -10.82 -12.76 -10.30
CA ALA A 85 -11.91 -13.32 -9.50
C ALA A 85 -13.12 -12.38 -9.43
N ALA A 86 -12.92 -11.08 -9.21
CA ALA A 86 -13.98 -10.09 -9.17
C ALA A 86 -14.73 -10.04 -10.51
N LEU A 87 -14.02 -9.96 -11.64
CA LEU A 87 -14.63 -9.93 -12.98
C LEU A 87 -15.45 -11.19 -13.27
N VAL A 88 -14.98 -12.38 -12.85
CA VAL A 88 -15.70 -13.64 -13.07
C VAL A 88 -16.94 -13.75 -12.17
N ASN A 89 -16.87 -13.30 -10.92
CA ASN A 89 -17.95 -13.49 -9.95
C ASN A 89 -19.00 -12.37 -9.98
N LEU A 90 -18.57 -11.13 -10.22
CA LEU A 90 -19.44 -9.95 -10.20
C LEU A 90 -19.87 -9.55 -11.62
N GLY A 91 -18.95 -9.62 -12.58
CA GLY A 91 -19.10 -9.06 -13.91
C GLY A 91 -18.37 -7.73 -14.07
N SER A 92 -18.19 -7.27 -15.31
CA SER A 92 -17.57 -5.97 -15.60
C SER A 92 -18.50 -4.78 -15.34
N ASP A 93 -19.81 -5.05 -15.33
CA ASP A 93 -20.86 -4.02 -15.31
C ASP A 93 -21.52 -3.92 -13.94
N THR A 94 -20.91 -4.52 -12.91
CA THR A 94 -21.40 -4.47 -11.54
C THR A 94 -21.37 -3.04 -11.02
N ILE A 95 -22.46 -2.64 -10.38
CA ILE A 95 -22.60 -1.35 -9.68
C ILE A 95 -22.86 -1.66 -8.22
N PHE A 96 -22.11 -1.02 -7.33
CA PHE A 96 -22.37 -1.06 -5.89
C PHE A 96 -23.44 -0.03 -5.53
N GLU A 97 -24.38 -0.39 -4.65
CA GLU A 97 -25.53 0.44 -4.32
C GLU A 97 -25.52 0.86 -2.84
N THR A 98 -25.29 2.14 -2.58
CA THR A 98 -25.51 2.75 -1.27
C THR A 98 -26.93 3.33 -1.21
N ALA A 99 -27.69 2.97 -0.18
CA ALA A 99 -29.12 3.26 -0.11
C ALA A 99 -29.52 4.01 1.16
N ILE A 100 -30.56 4.84 1.05
CA ILE A 100 -31.27 5.43 2.19
C ILE A 100 -32.64 4.77 2.32
N TYR A 101 -32.95 4.26 3.50
CA TYR A 101 -34.29 3.81 3.87
C TYR A 101 -34.89 4.76 4.90
N GLN A 102 -36.22 4.86 4.92
CA GLN A 102 -36.95 5.64 5.90
C GLN A 102 -37.86 4.71 6.72
N GLN A 103 -37.85 4.89 8.05
CA GLN A 103 -38.75 4.22 8.97
C GLN A 103 -39.36 5.24 9.94
N GLY A 104 -40.57 5.71 9.63
CA GLY A 104 -41.16 6.85 10.35
C GLY A 104 -40.31 8.11 10.15
N ASN A 105 -39.85 8.71 11.25
CA ASN A 105 -38.95 9.87 11.21
C ASN A 105 -37.46 9.47 11.24
N ASN A 106 -37.14 8.17 11.18
CA ASN A 106 -35.77 7.70 11.15
C ASN A 106 -35.31 7.45 9.73
N LEU A 107 -34.01 7.65 9.48
CA LEU A 107 -33.33 7.26 8.26
C LEU A 107 -32.31 6.16 8.54
N ILE A 108 -32.09 5.27 7.58
CA ILE A 108 -31.02 4.27 7.60
C ILE A 108 -30.18 4.47 6.34
N LEU A 109 -28.92 4.86 6.51
CA LEU A 109 -27.89 4.84 5.46
C LEU A 109 -27.23 3.47 5.44
N LYS A 110 -27.51 2.70 4.40
CA LYS A 110 -26.99 1.34 4.24
C LYS A 110 -25.87 1.31 3.21
N GLY A 111 -24.71 0.84 3.64
CA GLY A 111 -23.53 0.67 2.79
C GLY A 111 -23.67 -0.51 1.82
N GLY A 112 -23.37 -0.25 0.55
CA GLY A 112 -23.39 -1.23 -0.54
C GLY A 112 -22.06 -1.92 -0.82
N GLY A 113 -21.01 -1.60 -0.07
CA GLY A 113 -19.64 -2.00 -0.40
C GLY A 113 -19.05 -1.21 -1.58
N ASP A 114 -19.57 -0.01 -1.85
CA ASP A 114 -19.04 0.90 -2.86
C ASP A 114 -17.68 1.46 -2.41
N PRO A 115 -16.57 1.09 -3.07
CA PRO A 115 -15.24 1.57 -2.69
C PRO A 115 -15.02 3.04 -3.08
N ASP A 116 -15.81 3.59 -3.99
CA ASP A 116 -15.63 4.94 -4.55
C ASP A 116 -16.65 5.95 -3.99
N PHE A 117 -17.40 5.58 -2.94
CA PHE A 117 -18.40 6.46 -2.34
C PHE A 117 -17.77 7.74 -1.78
N SER A 118 -18.15 8.89 -2.33
CA SER A 118 -17.49 10.17 -2.10
C SER A 118 -18.32 11.16 -1.29
N LEU A 119 -17.66 12.18 -0.72
CA LEU A 119 -18.32 13.31 -0.05
C LEU A 119 -19.30 14.04 -0.97
N GLU A 120 -18.99 14.18 -2.27
CA GLU A 120 -19.88 14.83 -3.24
C GLU A 120 -21.15 14.01 -3.48
N GLN A 121 -21.01 12.68 -3.56
CA GLN A 121 -22.17 11.78 -3.68
C GLN A 121 -23.01 11.78 -2.41
N LEU A 122 -22.38 11.80 -1.23
CA LEU A 122 -23.08 11.90 0.05
C LEU A 122 -23.83 13.23 0.18
N ASP A 123 -23.22 14.36 -0.21
CA ASP A 123 -23.88 15.67 -0.20
C ASP A 123 -25.07 15.70 -1.18
N SER A 124 -24.89 15.17 -2.40
CA SER A 124 -25.96 15.04 -3.38
C SER A 124 -27.13 14.19 -2.85
N LEU A 125 -26.82 13.06 -2.21
CA LEU A 125 -27.80 12.20 -1.57
C LEU A 125 -28.55 12.93 -0.45
N ALA A 126 -27.82 13.65 0.42
CA ALA A 126 -28.41 14.45 1.49
C ALA A 126 -29.34 15.55 0.95
N GLN A 127 -28.95 16.25 -0.10
CA GLN A 127 -29.78 17.28 -0.76
C GLN A 127 -31.08 16.69 -1.31
N ILE A 128 -31.00 15.57 -2.05
CA ILE A 128 -32.17 14.88 -2.59
C ILE A 128 -33.12 14.46 -1.47
N ILE A 129 -32.60 13.82 -0.42
CA ILE A 129 -33.41 13.37 0.72
C ILE A 129 -34.03 14.55 1.47
N SER A 130 -33.29 15.62 1.71
CA SER A 130 -33.80 16.82 2.40
C SER A 130 -34.97 17.50 1.69
N SER A 131 -35.10 17.33 0.37
CA SER A 131 -36.25 17.83 -0.39
C SER A 131 -37.53 16.98 -0.23
N GLN A 132 -37.41 15.77 0.32
CA GLN A 132 -38.50 14.79 0.42
C GLN A 132 -38.99 14.59 1.86
N ILE A 133 -38.22 15.04 2.85
CA ILE A 133 -38.52 14.85 4.27
C ILE A 133 -38.42 16.18 5.03
N GLU A 134 -39.32 16.39 6.00
CA GLU A 134 -39.36 17.63 6.78
C GLU A 134 -38.43 17.59 8.01
N SER A 135 -38.26 16.42 8.62
CA SER A 135 -37.41 16.24 9.80
C SER A 135 -36.90 14.80 9.91
N VAL A 136 -35.73 14.64 10.53
CA VAL A 136 -35.13 13.36 10.89
C VAL A 136 -34.97 13.33 12.39
N ASP A 137 -35.50 12.29 13.03
CA ASP A 137 -35.29 12.02 14.45
C ASP A 137 -33.91 11.37 14.67
N THR A 138 -33.68 10.22 14.02
CA THR A 138 -32.43 9.47 14.12
C THR A 138 -31.94 9.03 12.74
N LEU A 139 -30.63 9.17 12.48
CA LEU A 139 -29.93 8.55 11.36
C LEU A 139 -29.16 7.32 11.87
N PHE A 140 -29.50 6.15 11.31
CA PHE A 140 -28.77 4.90 11.52
C PHE A 140 -27.81 4.67 10.36
N VAL A 141 -26.64 4.12 10.67
CA VAL A 141 -25.66 3.66 9.68
C VAL A 141 -25.64 2.13 9.71
N ASP A 142 -25.97 1.50 8.59
CA ASP A 142 -26.05 0.06 8.42
C ASP A 142 -24.87 -0.44 7.58
N GLU A 143 -23.90 -1.06 8.25
CA GLU A 143 -22.71 -1.68 7.65
C GLU A 143 -22.82 -3.21 7.56
N SER A 144 -24.02 -3.78 7.76
CA SER A 144 -24.23 -5.23 7.91
C SER A 144 -23.99 -6.09 6.66
N LEU A 145 -23.69 -5.47 5.51
CA LEU A 145 -23.32 -6.19 4.29
C LEU A 145 -22.01 -6.96 4.46
N MET A 146 -21.09 -6.45 5.28
CA MET A 146 -19.81 -7.06 5.59
C MET A 146 -19.76 -7.49 7.06
N ASP A 147 -18.76 -8.30 7.41
CA ASP A 147 -18.47 -8.61 8.81
C ASP A 147 -17.83 -7.39 9.52
N THR A 148 -17.50 -7.57 10.80
CA THR A 148 -16.88 -6.52 11.62
C THR A 148 -15.34 -6.59 11.61
N LEU A 149 -14.74 -7.36 10.69
CA LEU A 149 -13.30 -7.45 10.53
C LEU A 149 -12.82 -6.39 9.54
N HIS A 150 -12.34 -5.28 10.09
CA HIS A 150 -11.91 -4.15 9.27
C HIS A 150 -10.50 -4.29 8.67
N TYR A 151 -9.76 -5.37 8.96
CA TYR A 151 -8.37 -5.53 8.53
C TYR A 151 -8.11 -6.94 7.99
N GLY A 152 -7.24 -7.01 6.98
CA GLY A 152 -6.87 -8.28 6.36
C GLY A 152 -6.00 -9.17 7.25
N GLU A 153 -6.14 -10.49 7.08
CA GLU A 153 -5.26 -11.46 7.73
C GLU A 153 -3.80 -11.22 7.32
N GLY A 154 -2.90 -11.13 8.31
CA GLY A 154 -1.47 -10.94 8.09
C GLY A 154 -1.03 -9.49 7.88
N TRP A 155 -1.93 -8.50 7.98
CA TRP A 155 -1.54 -7.09 7.98
C TRP A 155 -0.68 -6.76 9.19
N MET A 156 0.29 -5.87 8.99
CA MET A 156 1.21 -5.46 10.04
C MET A 156 0.56 -4.43 10.97
N TRP A 157 0.79 -4.57 12.26
CA TRP A 157 0.16 -3.72 13.27
C TRP A 157 0.67 -2.27 13.27
N ASP A 158 1.81 -1.99 12.64
CA ASP A 158 2.48 -0.68 12.58
C ASP A 158 2.21 0.08 11.26
N GLU A 159 1.37 -0.45 10.38
CA GLU A 159 1.03 0.18 9.08
C GLU A 159 -0.26 1.02 9.10
N GLY A 160 -1.07 0.92 10.16
CA GLY A 160 -2.46 1.37 10.11
C GLY A 160 -2.72 2.88 10.12
N SER A 161 -1.67 3.71 10.22
CA SER A 161 -1.78 5.15 9.96
C SER A 161 -1.76 5.50 8.48
N TRP A 162 -1.36 4.55 7.61
CA TRP A 162 -1.23 4.78 6.18
C TRP A 162 -2.52 4.46 5.44
N TRP A 163 -2.79 5.24 4.38
CA TRP A 163 -3.98 5.11 3.54
C TRP A 163 -4.15 3.71 2.91
N TYR A 164 -3.05 3.02 2.57
CA TYR A 164 -3.12 1.67 1.99
C TYR A 164 -3.53 0.59 3.01
N ALA A 165 -3.60 0.94 4.29
CA ALA A 165 -4.05 0.10 5.39
C ALA A 165 -5.32 0.65 6.05
N ALA A 166 -6.10 1.46 5.31
CA ALA A 166 -7.38 1.97 5.78
C ALA A 166 -8.34 0.82 6.16
N PRO A 167 -9.20 0.99 7.18
CA PRO A 167 -10.15 -0.02 7.59
C PRO A 167 -11.14 -0.36 6.46
N ILE A 168 -11.46 -1.64 6.30
CA ILE A 168 -12.43 -2.13 5.32
C ILE A 168 -13.83 -2.06 5.94
N SER A 169 -14.79 -1.44 5.25
CA SER A 169 -16.19 -1.43 5.65
C SER A 169 -17.14 -1.51 4.45
N ALA A 170 -18.36 -1.98 4.68
CA ALA A 170 -19.49 -1.88 3.75
C ALA A 170 -19.85 -0.43 3.42
N LEU A 171 -19.49 0.53 4.28
CA LEU A 171 -19.66 1.95 4.05
C LEU A 171 -18.31 2.67 4.27
N SER A 172 -17.61 2.92 3.18
CA SER A 172 -16.34 3.66 3.19
C SER A 172 -16.53 4.97 2.45
N LEU A 173 -16.24 6.10 3.09
CA LEU A 173 -16.35 7.43 2.49
C LEU A 173 -14.94 7.92 2.15
N ASN A 174 -14.70 8.37 0.92
CA ASN A 174 -13.39 8.85 0.45
C ASN A 174 -12.23 7.90 0.81
N ASP A 175 -12.23 6.67 0.29
CA ASP A 175 -11.23 5.64 0.57
C ASP A 175 -11.07 5.29 2.07
N ASN A 176 -12.06 5.66 2.90
CA ASN A 176 -11.98 5.63 4.36
C ASN A 176 -10.77 6.38 4.92
N CYS A 177 -10.40 7.49 4.27
CA CYS A 177 -9.26 8.32 4.59
C CYS A 177 -9.70 9.75 4.93
N VAL A 178 -8.85 10.43 5.72
CA VAL A 178 -8.94 11.88 5.91
C VAL A 178 -7.70 12.49 5.29
N GLU A 179 -7.89 13.37 4.33
CA GLU A 179 -6.81 14.11 3.71
C GLU A 179 -6.34 15.23 4.63
N PHE A 180 -5.03 15.37 4.78
CA PHE A 180 -4.41 16.45 5.55
C PHE A 180 -3.67 17.36 4.58
N TYR A 181 -4.00 18.64 4.60
CA TYR A 181 -3.25 19.69 3.92
C TYR A 181 -2.46 20.45 4.97
N PHE A 182 -1.20 20.72 4.66
CA PHE A 182 -0.32 21.41 5.59
C PHE A 182 0.63 22.36 4.88
N HIS A 183 0.96 23.44 5.58
CA HIS A 183 1.94 24.41 5.11
C HIS A 183 2.64 25.08 6.30
N PRO A 184 3.83 25.65 6.09
CA PRO A 184 4.60 26.24 7.17
C PRO A 184 3.83 27.34 7.90
N GLY A 185 3.97 27.35 9.23
CA GLY A 185 3.54 28.45 10.07
C GLY A 185 4.60 29.57 10.08
N LYS A 186 4.56 30.42 11.11
CA LYS A 186 5.69 31.31 11.40
C LYS A 186 6.83 30.49 12.00
N LEU A 187 8.07 30.94 11.85
CA LEU A 187 9.23 30.31 12.49
C LEU A 187 9.00 30.11 14.00
N GLY A 188 9.27 28.90 14.47
CA GLY A 188 9.05 28.49 15.86
C GLY A 188 7.58 28.31 16.26
N GLN A 189 6.63 28.37 15.31
CA GLN A 189 5.22 28.06 15.53
C GLN A 189 4.84 26.74 14.85
N PRO A 190 3.74 26.09 15.30
CA PRO A 190 3.27 24.87 14.66
C PRO A 190 2.94 25.05 13.18
N VAL A 191 3.08 23.95 12.44
CA VAL A 191 2.63 23.85 11.04
C VAL A 191 1.13 24.11 10.98
N GLN A 192 0.67 24.85 9.98
CA GLN A 192 -0.75 25.08 9.76
C GLN A 192 -1.34 23.86 9.06
N VAL A 193 -2.41 23.30 9.62
CA VAL A 193 -3.01 22.05 9.16
C VAL A 193 -4.52 22.22 8.99
N SER A 194 -5.05 21.69 7.89
CA SER A 194 -6.48 21.57 7.62
C SER A 194 -6.79 20.18 7.06
N THR A 195 -8.05 19.75 7.12
CA THR A 195 -8.45 18.42 6.65
C THR A 195 -9.62 18.46 5.68
N ASN A 196 -9.72 17.42 4.85
CA ASN A 196 -10.91 17.09 4.08
C ASN A 196 -11.29 15.62 4.33
N PRO A 197 -12.48 15.32 4.86
CA PRO A 197 -13.52 16.25 5.30
C PRO A 197 -13.11 17.10 6.52
N VAL A 198 -13.78 18.23 6.69
CA VAL A 198 -13.78 18.97 7.97
C VAL A 198 -14.77 18.27 8.90
N THR A 199 -14.26 17.62 9.95
CA THR A 199 -15.08 16.79 10.84
C THR A 199 -14.60 16.84 12.29
N ASN A 200 -15.54 16.70 13.23
CA ASN A 200 -15.25 16.52 14.66
C ASN A 200 -15.02 15.04 15.04
N TYR A 201 -15.08 14.12 14.06
CA TYR A 201 -14.87 12.69 14.27
C TYR A 201 -13.42 12.34 14.59
N ILE A 202 -12.48 13.15 14.13
CA ILE A 202 -11.05 13.03 14.43
C ILE A 202 -10.61 14.09 15.43
N GLN A 203 -9.57 13.78 16.20
CA GLN A 203 -8.90 14.73 17.09
C GLN A 203 -7.48 14.94 16.58
N ILE A 204 -7.03 16.20 16.48
CA ILE A 204 -5.68 16.52 16.01
C ILE A 204 -4.88 17.12 17.17
N ASP A 205 -3.75 16.51 17.47
CA ASP A 205 -2.75 16.99 18.42
C ASP A 205 -1.52 17.42 17.64
N ASN A 206 -1.33 18.73 17.50
CA ASN A 206 -0.27 19.30 16.66
C ASN A 206 0.88 19.83 17.52
N GLN A 207 1.96 19.03 17.58
CA GLN A 207 3.22 19.32 18.25
C GLN A 207 4.35 19.62 17.26
N SER A 208 4.02 19.83 15.98
CA SER A 208 5.01 20.16 14.96
C SER A 208 5.56 21.57 15.13
N ILE A 209 6.68 21.86 14.46
CA ILE A 209 7.32 23.18 14.48
C ILE A 209 7.77 23.57 13.06
N THR A 210 7.63 24.84 12.73
CA THR A 210 8.22 25.42 11.52
C THR A 210 9.66 25.88 11.78
N VAL A 211 10.61 25.40 10.97
CA VAL A 211 12.05 25.68 11.10
C VAL A 211 12.63 26.27 9.81
N ASN A 212 13.85 26.79 9.85
CA ASN A 212 14.55 27.35 8.67
C ASN A 212 15.94 26.73 8.41
N ASP A 213 16.34 25.74 9.19
CA ASP A 213 17.56 24.98 8.99
C ASP A 213 17.31 23.48 9.14
N THR A 214 18.32 22.68 8.80
CA THR A 214 18.24 21.22 8.77
C THR A 214 19.10 20.55 9.85
N VAL A 215 19.62 21.32 10.81
CA VAL A 215 20.46 20.77 11.88
C VAL A 215 19.58 19.93 12.80
N ASP A 216 19.91 18.65 12.97
CA ASP A 216 19.14 17.68 13.75
C ASP A 216 17.65 17.57 13.34
N PHE A 217 17.35 17.82 12.05
CA PHE A 217 16.00 17.90 11.50
C PHE A 217 15.13 16.67 11.83
N GLN A 218 14.00 16.92 12.48
CA GLN A 218 13.02 15.89 12.77
C GLN A 218 12.02 15.80 11.62
N LYS A 219 11.96 14.65 10.94
CA LYS A 219 11.03 14.46 9.83
C LYS A 219 9.58 14.72 10.27
N PHE A 220 8.91 15.64 9.58
CA PHE A 220 7.47 15.87 9.73
C PHE A 220 6.67 14.59 9.52
N LYS A 221 5.70 14.35 10.40
CA LYS A 221 4.82 13.17 10.37
C LYS A 221 3.42 13.52 10.83
N ILE A 222 2.46 12.85 10.22
CA ILE A 222 1.05 12.80 10.65
C ILE A 222 0.75 11.32 10.87
N GLU A 223 0.50 10.92 12.11
CA GLU A 223 0.27 9.53 12.49
C GLU A 223 -1.03 9.42 13.27
N ARG A 224 -1.91 8.48 12.89
CA ARG A 224 -3.06 8.10 13.69
C ARG A 224 -2.62 7.20 14.84
N ASP A 225 -3.18 7.40 16.03
CA ASP A 225 -3.02 6.47 17.16
C ASP A 225 -3.77 5.16 16.87
N TRP A 226 -3.10 4.35 16.06
CA TRP A 226 -3.58 3.07 15.61
C TRP A 226 -3.59 2.03 16.73
N ALA A 227 -2.53 1.98 17.54
CA ALA A 227 -2.38 1.02 18.62
C ALA A 227 -3.43 1.21 19.72
N GLY A 228 -3.84 2.46 19.99
CA GLY A 228 -4.96 2.79 20.87
C GLY A 228 -6.33 2.59 20.23
N HIS A 229 -6.40 2.26 18.94
CA HIS A 229 -7.62 2.19 18.13
C HIS A 229 -8.46 3.47 18.23
N THR A 230 -7.80 4.65 18.25
CA THR A 230 -8.47 5.93 18.37
C THR A 230 -8.47 6.69 17.03
N ASN A 231 -9.34 7.69 16.94
CA ASN A 231 -9.32 8.68 15.85
C ASN A 231 -8.50 9.91 16.21
N LYS A 232 -7.48 9.74 17.07
CA LYS A 232 -6.53 10.79 17.41
C LYS A 232 -5.37 10.75 16.42
N PHE A 233 -5.06 11.88 15.81
CA PHE A 233 -3.91 12.10 14.96
C PHE A 233 -2.88 12.95 15.70
N ASN A 234 -1.65 12.49 15.74
CA ASN A 234 -0.51 13.23 16.27
C ASN A 234 0.31 13.78 15.09
N ILE A 235 0.54 15.08 15.10
CA ILE A 235 1.37 15.78 14.12
C ILE A 235 2.64 16.21 14.82
N SER A 236 3.79 15.75 14.32
CA SER A 236 5.08 15.92 14.97
C SER A 236 6.20 16.17 13.96
N GLY A 237 7.38 16.51 14.46
CA GLY A 237 8.54 16.86 13.64
C GLY A 237 8.46 18.28 13.09
N GLU A 238 9.27 18.54 12.08
CA GLU A 238 9.61 19.87 11.62
C GLU A 238 9.32 20.03 10.13
N LEU A 239 8.85 21.21 9.75
CA LEU A 239 8.62 21.60 8.36
C LEU A 239 9.42 22.87 8.05
N MET A 240 10.07 22.91 6.89
CA MET A 240 10.87 24.08 6.48
C MET A 240 9.94 25.25 6.14
N ASP A 241 10.30 26.47 6.53
CA ASP A 241 9.54 27.69 6.26
C ASP A 241 9.34 27.99 4.76
N PHE A 242 10.24 27.49 3.92
CA PHE A 242 10.16 27.56 2.46
C PHE A 242 9.50 26.33 1.81
N SER A 243 8.98 25.37 2.59
CA SER A 243 8.23 24.25 2.04
C SER A 243 6.98 24.76 1.32
N THR A 244 6.75 24.27 0.11
CA THR A 244 5.51 24.53 -0.61
C THR A 244 4.35 23.90 0.16
N PRO A 245 3.17 24.54 0.18
CA PRO A 245 1.96 23.90 0.68
C PRO A 245 1.76 22.55 -0.01
N ASP A 246 1.36 21.54 0.76
CA ASP A 246 0.80 20.33 0.18
C ASP A 246 -0.58 20.70 -0.35
N THR A 247 -0.70 20.87 -1.66
CA THR A 247 -1.94 21.27 -2.34
C THR A 247 -2.55 20.09 -3.07
N LEU A 248 -3.88 20.11 -3.21
CA LEU A 248 -4.61 19.36 -4.24
C LEU A 248 -3.94 19.48 -5.63
#